data_AF-A0A6G1HP28-F1
#
_entry.id   AF-A0A6G1HP28-F1
#
_cell.length_a   1.000
_cell.length_b   1.000
_cell.length_c   1.000
_cell.angle_alpha   90.00
_cell.angle_beta   90.00
_cell.angle_gamma   90.00
#
_symmetry.space_group_name_H-M   'P 1'
#
loop_
_entity.id
_entity.type
_entity.pdbx_description
1 polymer ?
#
loop_
_entity_poly.entity_id
_entity_poly.type
_entity_poly.pdbx_seq_one_letter_code
_entity_poly.pdbx_strand_id
1 'polypeptide(L)'
;MTEADAVYVKSSPIAGRGLFAKKDIGEGELIFRIAQPMIAVLDVPRIDDTCATCFTWTVNPTGPSTDHAVTVKACARCKQLKFCNKTCQSRAWSLFHKFECRTHDPLAAVNTTELRKFMHTGRAVIRLLLQWEHGTISADAWNDMLKLEASVDRILAAGGKRAVEVRGLGESALWYTGLKGKYSNEFAVHLSAMLQINAFTLITPTLDPIGVVFDPLAACANHSCNPNAVVLMDGPHMCFRSLRPILKDTEILISYVDATNPRSRRHEELKERYYFTCTCEKCAASPSHPEDELRPLNAVQKRKTQAVLAKILKENPDLAPDISQHPSLDTALEVLEKHYFDELTRIRVANIPYLQINANITCTIIEDRIRMVSSVPAWPQHRQPLPALRHELYLNHVCTGRWADAFLQVVLMHTLSDPILYPAPHHPVRAVRLWTAAKLGLLIAEHGAPETWWGVNVGPVTLAYFSEFIGIVGKSHGVGSKFEKMAREKWEDVTYGPLVAGNVMVKGIVEDSLRRLVEIGLAAEKAENAA
;
A
#
# COMPACT_ATOMS: atom_id res chain seq x y z
N MET A 1 -11.07 16.50 -17.70
CA MET A 1 -10.42 15.93 -18.90
C MET A 1 -9.19 15.17 -18.43
N THR A 2 -8.89 14.04 -19.03
CA THR A 2 -7.64 13.30 -18.77
C THR A 2 -6.51 14.05 -19.45
N GLU A 3 -5.49 14.47 -18.70
CA GLU A 3 -4.29 15.12 -19.25
C GLU A 3 -3.29 14.04 -19.68
N ALA A 4 -3.68 13.20 -20.65
CA ALA A 4 -2.87 12.09 -21.17
C ALA A 4 -1.99 12.49 -22.37
N ASP A 5 -1.82 13.78 -22.63
CA ASP A 5 -1.09 14.28 -23.79
C ASP A 5 0.41 13.95 -23.77
N ALA A 6 0.93 13.48 -22.64
CA ALA A 6 2.30 13.05 -22.46
C ALA A 6 2.53 11.54 -22.68
N VAL A 7 1.49 10.73 -22.91
CA VAL A 7 1.61 9.27 -23.08
C VAL A 7 0.85 8.74 -24.29
N TYR A 8 1.29 7.59 -24.81
CA TYR A 8 0.58 6.83 -25.84
C TYR A 8 0.64 5.32 -25.55
N VAL A 9 -0.31 4.56 -26.11
CA VAL A 9 -0.37 3.10 -26.00
C VAL A 9 0.08 2.47 -27.32
N LYS A 10 0.98 1.48 -27.26
CA LYS A 10 1.35 0.63 -28.40
C LYS A 10 1.61 -0.81 -27.92
N SER A 11 1.91 -1.72 -28.85
CA SER A 11 2.39 -3.05 -28.46
C SER A 11 3.74 -2.93 -27.74
N SER A 12 3.87 -3.61 -26.61
CA SER A 12 5.09 -3.64 -25.80
C SER A 12 5.95 -4.86 -26.17
N PRO A 13 7.28 -4.70 -26.21
CA PRO A 13 8.20 -5.84 -26.35
C PRO A 13 8.24 -6.73 -25.11
N ILE A 14 7.72 -6.27 -23.96
CA ILE A 14 7.68 -7.00 -22.69
C ILE A 14 6.41 -7.86 -22.62
N ALA A 15 5.25 -7.25 -22.81
CA ALA A 15 3.96 -7.94 -22.76
C ALA A 15 2.85 -7.13 -23.44
N GLY A 16 2.12 -7.76 -24.37
CA GLY A 16 0.84 -7.24 -24.90
C GLY A 16 0.89 -5.76 -25.33
N ARG A 17 0.07 -4.93 -24.68
CA ARG A 17 0.06 -3.47 -24.83
C ARG A 17 0.86 -2.84 -23.68
N GLY A 18 1.54 -1.74 -23.97
CA GLY A 18 2.28 -0.95 -22.99
C GLY A 18 2.00 0.54 -23.13
N LEU A 19 2.27 1.27 -22.06
CA LEU A 19 2.18 2.72 -21.99
C LEU A 19 3.55 3.35 -22.22
N PHE A 20 3.68 4.31 -23.12
CA PHE A 20 4.96 4.89 -23.52
C PHE A 20 4.96 6.42 -23.40
N ALA A 21 6.12 6.99 -23.05
CA ALA A 21 6.30 8.43 -22.95
C ALA A 21 6.36 9.09 -24.34
N LYS A 22 5.58 10.15 -24.57
CA LYS A 22 5.59 10.96 -25.81
C LYS A 22 6.75 11.96 -25.90
N LYS A 23 7.36 12.26 -24.75
CA LYS A 23 8.45 13.24 -24.57
C LYS A 23 9.40 12.75 -23.48
N ASP A 24 10.53 13.43 -23.32
CA ASP A 24 11.38 13.25 -22.15
C ASP A 24 10.66 13.75 -20.90
N ILE A 25 10.82 13.02 -19.80
CA ILE A 25 10.18 13.28 -18.51
C ILE A 25 11.28 13.29 -17.44
N GLY A 26 11.35 14.37 -16.68
CA GLY A 26 12.31 14.54 -15.60
C GLY A 26 12.02 13.62 -14.41
N GLU A 27 12.96 13.51 -13.48
CA GLU A 27 12.77 12.78 -12.22
C GLU A 27 11.72 13.47 -11.32
N GLY A 28 10.77 12.71 -10.78
CA GLY A 28 9.70 13.25 -9.95
C GLY A 28 8.72 14.16 -10.73
N GLU A 29 8.65 14.08 -12.05
CA GLU A 29 7.70 14.83 -12.88
C GLU A 29 6.34 14.11 -12.93
N LEU A 30 5.25 14.87 -13.08
CA LEU A 30 3.95 14.29 -13.42
C LEU A 30 4.01 13.75 -14.85
N ILE A 31 3.83 12.44 -15.01
CA ILE A 31 3.76 11.80 -16.33
C ILE A 31 2.41 12.15 -16.96
N PHE A 32 1.31 11.78 -16.31
CA PHE A 32 -0.05 12.14 -16.72
C PHE A 32 -1.01 12.02 -15.54
N ARG A 33 -2.20 12.60 -15.69
CA ARG A 33 -3.27 12.59 -14.68
C ARG A 33 -4.58 12.14 -15.29
N ILE A 34 -5.20 11.14 -14.65
CA ILE A 34 -6.59 10.76 -14.89
C ILE A 34 -7.45 11.49 -13.86
N ALA A 35 -8.07 12.58 -14.29
CA ALA A 35 -8.82 13.46 -13.41
C ALA A 35 -10.08 12.77 -12.82
N GLN A 36 -10.62 11.78 -13.53
CA GLN A 36 -11.76 11.00 -13.10
C GLN A 36 -11.61 9.58 -13.67
N PRO A 37 -11.05 8.65 -12.87
CA PRO A 37 -10.96 7.25 -13.26
C PRO A 37 -12.34 6.69 -13.60
N MET A 38 -12.39 5.75 -14.55
CA MET A 38 -13.64 5.08 -14.96
C MET A 38 -14.40 4.50 -13.76
N ILE A 39 -13.69 3.84 -12.85
CA ILE A 39 -14.26 3.27 -11.62
C ILE A 39 -13.38 3.65 -10.43
N ALA A 40 -14.01 4.06 -9.33
CA ALA A 40 -13.36 4.18 -8.04
C ALA A 40 -14.38 3.84 -6.95
N VAL A 41 -14.09 2.89 -6.07
CA VAL A 41 -15.00 2.37 -5.05
C VAL A 41 -14.25 2.20 -3.73
N LEU A 42 -14.79 2.77 -2.66
CA LEU A 42 -14.24 2.64 -1.31
C LEU A 42 -14.41 1.23 -0.75
N ASP A 43 -13.46 0.77 0.06
CA ASP A 43 -13.63 -0.41 0.90
C ASP A 43 -14.76 -0.24 1.92
N VAL A 44 -15.36 -1.35 2.34
CA VAL A 44 -16.54 -1.33 3.23
C VAL A 44 -16.27 -0.54 4.52
N PRO A 45 -15.14 -0.75 5.24
CA PRO A 45 -14.82 0.04 6.43
C PRO A 45 -14.70 1.55 6.16
N ARG A 46 -14.38 1.94 4.92
CA ARG A 46 -14.16 3.35 4.52
C ARG A 46 -15.39 4.08 4.05
N ILE A 47 -16.50 3.37 3.82
CA ILE A 47 -17.75 4.00 3.42
C ILE A 47 -18.24 4.98 4.51
N ASP A 48 -17.92 4.69 5.77
CA ASP A 48 -18.43 5.44 6.91
C ASP A 48 -17.60 6.66 7.30
N ASP A 49 -16.33 6.72 6.94
CA ASP A 49 -15.38 7.77 7.33
C ASP A 49 -14.88 8.59 6.13
N THR A 50 -15.14 8.16 4.90
CA THR A 50 -14.53 8.75 3.70
C THR A 50 -15.57 9.25 2.71
N CYS A 51 -15.32 10.41 2.10
CA CYS A 51 -16.17 10.94 1.05
C CYS A 51 -16.10 10.05 -0.19
N ALA A 52 -17.25 9.55 -0.65
CA ALA A 52 -17.35 8.65 -1.81
C ALA A 52 -17.04 9.31 -3.17
N THR A 53 -16.65 10.60 -3.20
CA THR A 53 -16.36 11.35 -4.43
C THR A 53 -14.94 11.87 -4.48
N CYS A 54 -14.49 12.57 -3.43
CA CYS A 54 -13.16 13.17 -3.41
C CYS A 54 -12.14 12.36 -2.60
N PHE A 55 -12.60 11.31 -1.92
CA PHE A 55 -11.82 10.42 -1.05
C PHE A 55 -11.11 11.11 0.11
N THR A 56 -11.53 12.32 0.48
CA THR A 56 -11.13 12.94 1.74
C THR A 56 -11.84 12.25 2.91
N TRP A 57 -11.11 11.98 3.98
CA TRP A 57 -11.55 11.16 5.12
C TRP A 57 -11.64 11.97 6.43
N THR A 58 -12.44 11.47 7.38
CA THR A 58 -12.65 12.08 8.71
C THR A 58 -11.55 11.74 9.70
N VAL A 59 -11.01 10.52 9.67
CA VAL A 59 -10.07 9.99 10.68
C VAL A 59 -8.95 9.23 9.97
N ASN A 60 -7.70 9.58 10.28
CA ASN A 60 -6.55 8.85 9.74
C ASN A 60 -6.55 7.43 10.34
N PRO A 61 -6.64 6.37 9.53
CA PRO A 61 -6.86 5.04 10.06
C PRO A 61 -5.62 4.28 10.54
N THR A 62 -4.44 4.79 10.24
CA THR A 62 -3.15 4.09 10.37
C THR A 62 -2.05 5.03 10.86
N GLY A 63 -2.39 6.27 11.23
CA GLY A 63 -1.41 7.23 11.69
C GLY A 63 -2.03 8.34 12.54
N PRO A 64 -1.18 9.21 13.11
CA PRO A 64 -1.63 10.39 13.84
C PRO A 64 -2.63 11.18 13.00
N SER A 65 -3.76 11.57 13.60
CA SER A 65 -4.78 12.33 12.91
C SER A 65 -4.17 13.54 12.20
N THR A 66 -4.57 13.74 10.95
CA THR A 66 -4.45 15.06 10.33
C THR A 66 -5.39 15.98 11.08
N ASP A 67 -4.95 17.17 11.46
CA ASP A 67 -5.75 18.16 12.23
C ASP A 67 -6.98 18.69 11.45
N HIS A 68 -7.20 18.18 10.23
CA HIS A 68 -8.31 18.50 9.34
C HIS A 68 -9.27 17.31 9.17
N ALA A 69 -9.84 16.82 10.27
CA ALA A 69 -10.91 15.82 10.21
C ALA A 69 -12.13 16.39 9.45
N VAL A 70 -12.28 16.06 8.17
CA VAL A 70 -13.40 16.54 7.35
C VAL A 70 -14.64 15.74 7.69
N THR A 71 -15.69 16.38 8.22
CA THR A 71 -16.97 15.68 8.47
C THR A 71 -17.63 15.24 7.16
N VAL A 72 -18.02 13.97 7.07
CA VAL A 72 -18.82 13.44 5.96
C VAL A 72 -20.27 13.18 6.38
N LYS A 73 -21.22 13.50 5.50
CA LYS A 73 -22.66 13.34 5.74
C LYS A 73 -23.25 12.29 4.79
N ALA A 74 -24.08 11.40 5.34
CA ALA A 74 -24.73 10.36 4.56
C ALA A 74 -25.74 10.93 3.55
N CYS A 75 -25.84 10.30 2.39
CA CYS A 75 -26.90 10.56 1.42
C CYS A 75 -28.25 10.45 2.10
N ALA A 76 -29.08 11.50 2.01
CA ALA A 76 -30.37 11.53 2.69
C ALA A 76 -31.30 10.38 2.29
N ARG A 77 -31.16 9.85 1.07
CA ARG A 77 -31.98 8.76 0.51
C ARG A 77 -31.49 7.38 0.92
N CYS A 78 -30.33 6.94 0.44
CA CYS A 78 -29.86 5.56 0.68
C CYS A 78 -29.19 5.35 2.05
N LYS A 79 -28.73 6.43 2.70
CA LYS A 79 -27.91 6.39 3.94
C LYS A 79 -26.59 5.60 3.83
N GLN A 80 -26.25 5.06 2.65
CA GLN A 80 -25.08 4.21 2.44
C GLN A 80 -23.81 5.03 2.22
N LEU A 81 -23.76 5.84 1.15
CA LEU A 81 -22.58 6.65 0.81
C LEU A 81 -22.60 7.99 1.55
N LYS A 82 -21.41 8.48 1.91
CA LYS A 82 -21.21 9.76 2.59
C LYS A 82 -20.41 10.74 1.74
N PHE A 83 -20.66 12.03 1.94
CA PHE A 83 -20.05 13.12 1.18
C PHE A 83 -19.64 14.26 2.11
N CYS A 84 -18.49 14.88 1.85
CA CYS A 84 -18.02 16.02 2.66
C CYS A 84 -18.88 17.28 2.48
N ASN A 85 -19.51 17.45 1.32
CA ASN A 85 -20.38 18.60 1.01
C ASN A 85 -21.34 18.31 -0.17
N LYS A 86 -22.26 19.25 -0.42
CA LYS A 86 -23.23 19.16 -1.51
C LYS A 86 -22.58 19.06 -2.89
N THR A 87 -21.44 19.72 -3.11
CA THR A 87 -20.71 19.66 -4.39
C THR A 87 -20.26 18.23 -4.71
N CYS A 88 -19.67 17.54 -3.74
CA CYS A 88 -19.28 16.13 -3.91
C CYS A 88 -20.51 15.24 -4.12
N GLN A 89 -21.58 15.43 -3.34
CA GLN A 89 -22.82 14.66 -3.51
C GLN A 89 -23.43 14.82 -4.90
N SER A 90 -23.54 16.06 -5.40
CA SER A 90 -24.06 16.36 -6.74
C SER A 90 -23.17 15.78 -7.84
N ARG A 91 -21.85 15.86 -7.69
CA ARG A 91 -20.91 15.25 -8.64
C ARG A 91 -21.08 13.73 -8.68
N ALA A 92 -21.11 13.06 -7.52
CA ALA A 92 -21.39 11.63 -7.46
C ALA A 92 -22.74 11.27 -8.07
N TRP A 93 -23.79 12.06 -7.82
CA TRP A 93 -25.12 11.85 -8.41
C TRP A 93 -25.08 11.83 -9.93
N SER A 94 -24.39 12.79 -10.56
CA SER A 94 -24.25 12.86 -12.01
C SER A 94 -23.49 11.67 -12.60
N LEU A 95 -22.48 11.17 -11.88
CA LEU A 95 -21.54 10.16 -12.39
C LEU A 95 -21.99 8.71 -12.19
N PHE A 96 -22.40 8.35 -10.97
CA PHE A 96 -22.67 6.94 -10.65
C PHE A 96 -23.78 6.76 -9.61
N HIS A 97 -23.88 7.67 -8.64
CA HIS A 97 -24.65 7.42 -7.43
C HIS A 97 -26.15 7.34 -7.70
N LYS A 98 -26.71 8.09 -8.66
CA LYS A 98 -28.15 8.04 -8.97
C LYS A 98 -28.61 6.64 -9.41
N PHE A 99 -27.72 5.84 -9.99
CA PHE A 99 -27.99 4.47 -10.43
C PHE A 99 -27.94 3.48 -9.27
N GLU A 100 -27.05 3.72 -8.31
CA GLU A 100 -26.86 2.86 -7.12
C GLU A 100 -27.76 3.24 -5.93
N CYS A 101 -28.28 4.47 -5.89
CA CYS A 101 -29.02 5.02 -4.74
C CYS A 101 -30.46 4.49 -4.63
N ARG A 102 -30.96 3.68 -5.58
CA ARG A 102 -32.37 3.26 -5.64
C ARG A 102 -32.78 2.54 -4.35
N THR A 103 -33.74 3.12 -3.62
CA THR A 103 -34.19 2.65 -2.31
C THR A 103 -35.45 1.78 -2.32
N HIS A 104 -36.29 1.80 -3.36
CA HIS A 104 -37.55 1.04 -3.40
C HIS A 104 -37.98 0.79 -4.86
N ASP A 105 -37.84 -0.44 -5.34
CA ASP A 105 -38.75 -1.01 -6.33
C ASP A 105 -39.42 -2.21 -5.63
N PRO A 106 -40.76 -2.24 -5.49
CA PRO A 106 -41.48 -3.37 -4.89
C PRO A 106 -41.30 -4.70 -5.66
N LEU A 107 -40.77 -4.68 -6.88
CA LEU A 107 -40.36 -5.86 -7.66
C LEU A 107 -38.85 -6.18 -7.55
N ALA A 108 -38.06 -5.34 -6.88
CA ALA A 108 -36.64 -5.56 -6.62
C ALA A 108 -36.42 -5.99 -5.17
N ALA A 109 -36.34 -7.30 -4.93
CA ALA A 109 -35.99 -7.92 -3.66
C ALA A 109 -34.52 -7.69 -3.24
N VAL A 110 -33.98 -6.49 -3.46
CA VAL A 110 -32.58 -6.15 -3.13
C VAL A 110 -32.57 -4.93 -2.22
N ASN A 111 -32.50 -5.20 -0.92
CA ASN A 111 -32.40 -4.16 0.09
C ASN A 111 -31.05 -3.43 -0.06
N THR A 112 -31.01 -2.10 -0.05
CA THR A 112 -29.76 -1.30 -0.22
C THR A 112 -28.67 -1.57 0.83
N THR A 113 -29.03 -2.20 1.95
CA THR A 113 -28.12 -2.74 2.97
C THR A 113 -27.21 -3.87 2.43
N GLU A 114 -27.64 -4.56 1.36
CA GLU A 114 -26.91 -5.67 0.75
C GLU A 114 -25.65 -5.22 -0.03
N LEU A 115 -25.58 -3.98 -0.52
CA LEU A 115 -24.40 -3.48 -1.24
C LEU A 115 -23.15 -3.47 -0.36
N ARG A 116 -23.29 -3.22 0.95
CA ARG A 116 -22.16 -3.32 1.91
C ARG A 116 -21.70 -4.76 2.14
N LYS A 117 -22.50 -5.77 1.77
CA LYS A 117 -22.09 -7.18 1.82
C LYS A 117 -21.16 -7.57 0.67
N PHE A 118 -21.08 -6.73 -0.37
CA PHE A 118 -20.12 -6.92 -1.46
C PHE A 118 -18.76 -6.36 -1.10
N MET A 119 -17.75 -7.20 -1.30
CA MET A 119 -16.37 -6.74 -1.42
C MET A 119 -16.25 -5.62 -2.46
N HIS A 120 -15.24 -4.75 -2.33
CA HIS A 120 -15.01 -3.61 -3.23
C HIS A 120 -15.07 -4.01 -4.72
N THR A 121 -14.51 -5.16 -5.11
CA THR A 121 -14.51 -5.62 -6.51
C THR A 121 -15.92 -5.94 -7.03
N GLY A 122 -16.79 -6.56 -6.22
CA GLY A 122 -18.18 -6.79 -6.62
C GLY A 122 -18.96 -5.49 -6.83
N ARG A 123 -18.75 -4.52 -5.94
CA ARG A 123 -19.31 -3.16 -6.11
C ARG A 123 -18.74 -2.45 -7.34
N ALA A 124 -17.48 -2.67 -7.68
CA ALA A 124 -16.88 -2.15 -8.90
C ALA A 124 -17.53 -2.74 -10.16
N VAL A 125 -17.80 -4.06 -10.22
CA VAL A 125 -18.53 -4.70 -11.34
C VAL A 125 -19.95 -4.14 -11.45
N ILE A 126 -20.68 -4.03 -10.34
CA ILE A 126 -22.03 -3.43 -10.31
C ILE A 126 -22.00 -1.99 -10.84
N ARG A 127 -21.08 -1.16 -10.35
CA ARG A 127 -20.92 0.23 -10.77
C ARG A 127 -20.57 0.34 -12.26
N LEU A 128 -19.71 -0.55 -12.75
CA LEU A 128 -19.30 -0.61 -14.15
C LEU A 128 -20.50 -0.91 -15.07
N LEU A 129 -21.27 -1.95 -14.75
CA LEU A 129 -22.47 -2.33 -15.49
C LEU A 129 -23.54 -1.22 -15.48
N LEU A 130 -23.83 -0.63 -14.32
CA LEU A 130 -24.81 0.44 -14.21
C LEU A 130 -24.39 1.70 -14.97
N GLN A 131 -23.12 2.09 -14.90
CA GLN A 131 -22.64 3.25 -15.64
C GLN A 131 -22.67 3.04 -17.16
N TRP A 132 -22.38 1.82 -17.63
CA TRP A 132 -22.49 1.46 -19.04
C TRP A 132 -23.95 1.51 -19.53
N GLU A 133 -24.86 0.86 -18.80
CA GLU A 133 -26.29 0.82 -19.13
C GLU A 133 -26.95 2.20 -19.19
N HIS A 134 -26.42 3.16 -18.44
CA HIS A 134 -26.92 4.52 -18.40
C HIS A 134 -26.08 5.53 -19.21
N GLY A 135 -25.15 5.06 -20.05
CA GLY A 135 -24.42 5.90 -21.00
C GLY A 135 -23.39 6.86 -20.37
N THR A 136 -22.99 6.61 -19.12
CA THR A 136 -21.96 7.39 -18.42
C THR A 136 -20.54 6.98 -18.80
N ILE A 137 -20.37 5.77 -19.35
CA ILE A 137 -19.13 5.32 -19.99
C ILE A 137 -19.33 5.39 -21.51
N SER A 138 -18.41 6.06 -22.21
CA SER A 138 -18.40 6.11 -23.68
C SER A 138 -18.11 4.74 -24.28
N ALA A 139 -18.63 4.47 -25.48
CA ALA A 139 -18.34 3.24 -26.22
C ALA A 139 -16.83 2.98 -26.42
N ASP A 140 -16.04 4.02 -26.70
CA ASP A 140 -14.59 3.89 -26.88
C ASP A 140 -13.90 3.40 -25.60
N ALA A 141 -14.17 4.06 -24.47
CA ALA A 141 -13.63 3.65 -23.17
C ALA A 141 -14.07 2.22 -22.77
N TRP A 142 -15.32 1.85 -23.05
CA TRP A 142 -15.81 0.49 -22.84
C TRP A 142 -15.07 -0.54 -23.70
N ASN A 143 -14.89 -0.24 -24.99
CA ASN A 143 -14.15 -1.11 -25.91
C ASN A 143 -12.67 -1.23 -25.53
N ASP A 144 -12.03 -0.15 -25.06
CA ASP A 144 -10.64 -0.18 -24.61
C ASP A 144 -10.45 -1.02 -23.35
N MET A 145 -11.42 -0.99 -22.43
CA MET A 145 -11.49 -1.89 -21.28
C MET A 145 -11.59 -3.35 -21.71
N LEU A 146 -12.48 -3.68 -22.66
CA LEU A 146 -12.68 -5.06 -23.12
C LEU A 146 -11.46 -5.65 -23.85
N LYS A 147 -10.50 -4.82 -24.27
CA LYS A 147 -9.21 -5.27 -24.83
C LYS A 147 -8.19 -5.66 -23.75
N LEU A 148 -8.49 -5.42 -22.47
CA LEU A 148 -7.56 -5.75 -21.37
C LEU A 148 -7.54 -7.25 -21.11
N GLU A 149 -6.40 -7.73 -20.64
CA GLU A 149 -6.23 -9.13 -20.25
C GLU A 149 -7.09 -9.43 -19.01
N ALA A 150 -7.97 -10.43 -19.10
CA ALA A 150 -8.81 -10.85 -17.97
C ALA A 150 -8.31 -12.13 -17.29
N SER A 151 -7.49 -12.93 -18.00
CA SER A 151 -6.97 -14.24 -17.60
C SER A 151 -8.05 -15.16 -17.04
N VAL A 152 -9.29 -15.02 -17.49
CA VAL A 152 -10.45 -15.71 -16.96
C VAL A 152 -10.28 -17.22 -17.05
N ASP A 153 -9.81 -17.74 -18.19
CA ASP A 153 -9.58 -19.18 -18.38
C ASP A 153 -8.53 -19.72 -17.40
N ARG A 154 -7.44 -18.96 -17.18
CA ARG A 154 -6.37 -19.35 -16.24
C ARG A 154 -6.85 -19.32 -14.79
N ILE A 155 -7.64 -18.32 -14.43
CA ILE A 155 -8.25 -18.20 -13.10
C ILE A 155 -9.19 -19.37 -12.85
N LEU A 156 -10.10 -19.66 -13.78
CA LEU A 156 -11.08 -20.72 -13.62
C LEU A 156 -10.42 -22.11 -13.62
N ALA A 157 -9.40 -22.34 -14.45
CA ALA A 157 -8.64 -23.59 -14.51
C ALA A 157 -7.79 -23.82 -13.26
N ALA A 158 -7.20 -22.78 -12.67
CA ALA A 158 -6.45 -22.87 -11.42
C ALA A 158 -7.35 -23.24 -10.22
N GLY A 159 -8.65 -22.95 -10.30
CA GLY A 159 -9.61 -23.28 -9.26
C GLY A 159 -9.40 -22.49 -7.96
N GLY A 160 -9.75 -23.11 -6.83
CA GLY A 160 -9.56 -22.52 -5.50
C GLY A 160 -10.44 -21.29 -5.22
N LYS A 161 -10.06 -20.55 -4.16
CA LYS A 161 -10.85 -19.42 -3.63
C LYS A 161 -11.08 -18.32 -4.67
N ARG A 162 -10.04 -17.96 -5.44
CA ARG A 162 -10.12 -16.89 -6.45
C ARG A 162 -11.10 -17.22 -7.58
N ALA A 163 -11.11 -18.46 -8.08
CA ALA A 163 -12.06 -18.88 -9.12
C ALA A 163 -13.51 -18.82 -8.63
N VAL A 164 -13.75 -19.25 -7.39
CA VAL A 164 -15.08 -19.16 -6.75
C VAL A 164 -15.50 -17.70 -6.59
N GLU A 165 -14.59 -16.85 -6.15
CA GLU A 165 -14.83 -15.43 -5.95
C GLU A 165 -15.14 -14.70 -7.26
N VAL A 166 -14.33 -14.89 -8.30
CA VAL A 166 -14.55 -14.27 -9.62
C VAL A 166 -15.91 -14.64 -10.20
N ARG A 167 -16.30 -15.93 -10.10
CA ARG A 167 -17.64 -16.41 -10.50
C ARG A 167 -18.74 -15.75 -9.68
N GLY A 168 -18.65 -15.88 -8.35
CA GLY A 168 -19.67 -15.38 -7.43
C GLY A 168 -19.90 -13.87 -7.56
N LEU A 169 -18.84 -13.08 -7.68
CA LEU A 169 -18.94 -11.63 -7.86
C LEU A 169 -19.60 -11.24 -9.19
N GLY A 170 -19.21 -11.88 -10.30
CA GLY A 170 -19.77 -11.60 -11.62
C GLY A 170 -21.26 -11.96 -11.71
N GLU A 171 -21.62 -13.19 -11.33
CA GLU A 171 -23.00 -13.67 -11.35
C GLU A 171 -23.92 -12.86 -10.43
N SER A 172 -23.43 -12.57 -9.22
CA SER A 172 -24.17 -11.73 -8.28
C SER A 172 -24.37 -10.33 -8.87
N ALA A 173 -23.36 -9.72 -9.49
CA ALA A 173 -23.51 -8.39 -10.06
C ALA A 173 -24.66 -8.29 -11.07
N LEU A 174 -24.91 -9.31 -11.89
CA LEU A 174 -26.05 -9.33 -12.81
C LEU A 174 -27.40 -9.37 -12.09
N TRP A 175 -27.49 -10.16 -11.02
CA TRP A 175 -28.70 -10.21 -10.20
C TRP A 175 -28.96 -8.87 -9.51
N TYR A 176 -27.91 -8.27 -8.91
CA TYR A 176 -28.00 -6.99 -8.20
C TYR A 176 -28.38 -5.82 -9.10
N THR A 177 -27.96 -5.86 -10.36
CA THR A 177 -28.26 -4.81 -11.34
C THR A 177 -29.58 -5.01 -12.07
N GLY A 178 -30.24 -6.16 -11.89
CA GLY A 178 -31.43 -6.53 -12.67
C GLY A 178 -31.12 -6.84 -14.13
N LEU A 179 -29.86 -7.13 -14.47
CA LEU A 179 -29.39 -7.37 -15.84
C LEU A 179 -29.26 -8.86 -16.17
N LYS A 180 -29.67 -9.74 -15.25
CA LYS A 180 -29.74 -11.18 -15.51
C LYS A 180 -30.65 -11.46 -16.71
N GLY A 181 -30.14 -12.19 -17.70
CA GLY A 181 -30.85 -12.49 -18.96
C GLY A 181 -30.55 -11.50 -20.09
N LYS A 182 -30.12 -10.26 -19.77
CA LYS A 182 -29.59 -9.33 -20.77
C LYS A 182 -28.12 -9.64 -21.10
N TYR A 183 -27.32 -9.93 -20.07
CA TYR A 183 -25.93 -10.38 -20.20
C TYR A 183 -25.79 -11.81 -19.71
N SER A 184 -24.83 -12.53 -20.30
CA SER A 184 -24.50 -13.89 -19.88
C SER A 184 -23.67 -13.87 -18.59
N ASN A 185 -23.72 -14.97 -17.82
CA ASN A 185 -22.89 -15.12 -16.63
C ASN A 185 -21.40 -15.05 -17.01
N GLU A 186 -21.02 -15.70 -18.10
CA GLU A 186 -19.64 -15.73 -18.61
C GLU A 186 -19.11 -14.32 -18.86
N PHE A 187 -19.95 -13.43 -19.41
CA PHE A 187 -19.58 -12.03 -19.62
C PHE A 187 -19.34 -11.29 -18.29
N ALA A 188 -20.22 -11.45 -17.30
CA ALA A 188 -20.04 -10.79 -16.00
C ALA A 188 -18.85 -11.36 -15.21
N VAL A 189 -18.60 -12.66 -15.33
CA VAL A 189 -17.42 -13.34 -14.78
C VAL A 189 -16.14 -12.83 -15.45
N HIS A 190 -16.16 -12.61 -16.77
CA HIS A 190 -15.06 -11.96 -17.49
C HIS A 190 -14.79 -10.54 -16.96
N LEU A 191 -15.81 -9.71 -16.75
CA LEU A 191 -15.64 -8.36 -16.18
C LEU A 191 -15.05 -8.40 -14.76
N SER A 192 -15.49 -9.35 -13.95
CA SER A 192 -14.97 -9.59 -12.60
C SER A 192 -13.48 -9.97 -12.63
N ALA A 193 -13.11 -10.92 -13.50
CA ALA A 193 -11.73 -11.33 -13.71
C ALA A 193 -10.84 -10.17 -14.21
N MET A 194 -11.33 -9.42 -15.20
CA MET A 194 -10.66 -8.25 -15.76
C MET A 194 -10.38 -7.20 -14.68
N LEU A 195 -11.35 -6.85 -13.84
CA LEU A 195 -11.12 -5.90 -12.74
C LEU A 195 -10.11 -6.43 -11.73
N GLN A 196 -10.12 -7.73 -11.39
CA GLN A 196 -9.12 -8.30 -10.48
C GLN A 196 -7.69 -8.29 -11.04
N ILE A 197 -7.52 -8.32 -12.37
CA ILE A 197 -6.20 -8.27 -13.02
C ILE A 197 -5.73 -6.82 -13.20
N ASN A 198 -6.63 -5.90 -13.52
CA ASN A 198 -6.28 -4.57 -14.05
C ASN A 198 -6.56 -3.40 -13.09
N ALA A 199 -7.27 -3.62 -12.00
CA ALA A 199 -7.55 -2.55 -11.04
C ALA A 199 -6.37 -2.28 -10.10
N PHE A 200 -6.31 -1.06 -9.63
CA PHE A 200 -5.33 -0.55 -8.69
C PHE A 200 -5.96 -0.40 -7.31
N THR A 201 -5.14 -0.47 -6.26
CA THR A 201 -5.57 -0.06 -4.93
C THR A 201 -5.79 1.45 -4.92
N LEU A 202 -6.98 1.87 -4.51
CA LEU A 202 -7.25 3.27 -4.18
C LEU A 202 -6.58 3.56 -2.84
N ILE A 203 -5.66 4.52 -2.82
CA ILE A 203 -4.85 4.84 -1.64
C ILE A 203 -5.02 6.30 -1.20
N THR A 204 -4.78 6.57 0.08
CA THR A 204 -4.57 7.93 0.58
C THR A 204 -3.21 8.47 0.11
N PRO A 205 -2.94 9.78 0.24
CA PRO A 205 -1.59 10.33 0.09
C PRO A 205 -0.54 9.72 1.02
N THR A 206 -0.95 9.18 2.17
CA THR A 206 -0.11 8.42 3.11
C THR A 206 -0.01 6.93 2.75
N LEU A 207 -0.46 6.55 1.55
CA LEU A 207 -0.40 5.20 0.97
C LEU A 207 -1.32 4.16 1.64
N ASP A 208 -2.29 4.61 2.42
CA ASP A 208 -3.23 3.71 3.09
C ASP A 208 -4.28 3.20 2.10
N PRO A 209 -4.52 1.89 2.03
CA PRO A 209 -5.55 1.34 1.17
C PRO A 209 -6.94 1.75 1.69
N ILE A 210 -7.74 2.30 0.77
CA ILE A 210 -9.11 2.74 1.05
C ILE A 210 -10.13 2.22 0.05
N GLY A 211 -9.72 1.43 -0.95
CA GLY A 211 -10.62 0.83 -1.92
C GLY A 211 -9.94 0.37 -3.20
N VAL A 212 -10.71 0.36 -4.29
CA VAL A 212 -10.26 -0.03 -5.64
C VAL A 212 -10.52 1.10 -6.63
N VAL A 213 -9.62 1.28 -7.59
CA VAL A 213 -9.74 2.24 -8.68
C VAL A 213 -9.27 1.61 -9.99
N PHE A 214 -9.94 1.94 -11.08
CA PHE A 214 -9.67 1.35 -12.39
C PHE A 214 -9.89 2.39 -13.50
N ASP A 215 -8.96 2.38 -14.45
CA ASP A 215 -9.06 3.11 -15.71
C ASP A 215 -8.31 2.35 -16.81
N PRO A 216 -8.88 2.18 -18.02
CA PRO A 216 -8.25 1.39 -19.07
C PRO A 216 -6.88 1.91 -19.53
N LEU A 217 -6.67 3.23 -19.49
CA LEU A 217 -5.38 3.82 -19.85
C LEU A 217 -4.32 3.47 -18.80
N ALA A 218 -4.66 3.60 -17.52
CA ALA A 218 -3.77 3.25 -16.41
C ALA A 218 -3.40 1.77 -16.43
N ALA A 219 -4.38 0.89 -16.72
CA ALA A 219 -4.19 -0.55 -16.81
C ALA A 219 -3.26 -1.01 -17.94
N CYS A 220 -2.90 -0.12 -18.88
CA CYS A 220 -1.91 -0.43 -19.93
C CYS A 220 -0.44 -0.30 -19.44
N ALA A 221 -0.19 0.20 -18.23
CA ALA A 221 1.17 0.31 -17.70
C ALA A 221 1.68 -1.04 -17.21
N ASN A 222 2.68 -1.61 -17.91
CA ASN A 222 3.24 -2.92 -17.59
C ASN A 222 4.08 -2.95 -16.31
N HIS A 223 4.36 -4.17 -15.86
CA HIS A 223 5.15 -4.43 -14.66
C HIS A 223 6.67 -4.37 -14.89
N SER A 224 7.39 -3.81 -13.92
CA SER A 224 8.80 -4.11 -13.66
C SER A 224 9.06 -4.14 -12.15
N CYS A 225 9.91 -5.08 -11.68
CA CYS A 225 10.38 -5.06 -10.29
C CYS A 225 11.38 -3.92 -10.04
N ASN A 226 11.93 -3.28 -11.08
CA ASN A 226 12.60 -1.98 -11.00
C ASN A 226 11.80 -0.94 -11.78
N PRO A 227 10.67 -0.44 -11.24
CA PRO A 227 9.78 0.46 -11.97
C PRO A 227 10.40 1.83 -12.20
N ASN A 228 10.02 2.51 -13.29
CA ASN A 228 10.40 3.91 -13.53
C ASN A 228 9.27 4.90 -13.17
N ALA A 229 8.09 4.39 -12.82
CA ALA A 229 6.94 5.20 -12.42
C ALA A 229 6.20 4.63 -11.21
N VAL A 230 5.47 5.49 -10.53
CA VAL A 230 4.59 5.17 -9.40
C VAL A 230 3.22 5.80 -9.60
N VAL A 231 2.17 5.13 -9.09
CA VAL A 231 0.80 5.62 -9.13
C VAL A 231 0.40 6.14 -7.76
N LEU A 232 -0.06 7.38 -7.71
CA LEU A 232 -0.52 8.06 -6.50
C LEU A 232 -1.93 8.63 -6.71
N MET A 233 -2.61 8.91 -5.60
CA MET A 233 -3.91 9.58 -5.60
C MET A 233 -3.78 11.00 -5.05
N ASP A 234 -4.28 11.98 -5.78
CA ASP A 234 -4.46 13.36 -5.30
C ASP A 234 -5.96 13.64 -5.22
N GLY A 235 -6.57 13.23 -4.11
CA GLY A 235 -8.02 13.14 -3.98
C GLY A 235 -8.59 12.13 -5.00
N PRO A 236 -9.52 12.54 -5.90
CA PRO A 236 -10.08 11.64 -6.90
C PRO A 236 -9.18 11.43 -8.14
N HIS A 237 -8.01 12.06 -8.20
CA HIS A 237 -7.15 12.05 -9.36
C HIS A 237 -6.10 10.94 -9.26
N MET A 238 -6.06 10.04 -10.23
CA MET A 238 -4.97 9.07 -10.36
C MET A 238 -3.81 9.74 -11.11
N CYS A 239 -2.64 9.78 -10.48
CA CYS A 239 -1.46 10.49 -10.97
C CYS A 239 -0.30 9.51 -11.15
N PHE A 240 0.24 9.44 -12.36
CA PHE A 240 1.48 8.71 -12.63
C PHE A 240 2.65 9.67 -12.51
N ARG A 241 3.66 9.31 -11.71
CA ARG A 241 4.86 10.13 -11.49
C ARG A 241 6.12 9.32 -11.74
N SER A 242 7.13 9.95 -12.31
CA SER A 242 8.41 9.30 -12.57
C SER A 242 9.24 9.16 -11.29
N LEU A 243 9.89 8.01 -11.11
CA LEU A 243 10.85 7.75 -10.03
C LEU A 243 12.30 8.06 -10.44
N ARG A 244 12.54 8.17 -11.74
CA ARG A 244 13.81 8.48 -12.41
C ARG A 244 13.51 9.07 -13.79
N PRO A 245 14.47 9.73 -14.46
CA PRO A 245 14.24 10.26 -15.80
C PRO A 245 13.74 9.17 -16.77
N ILE A 246 12.76 9.52 -17.61
CA ILE A 246 12.19 8.64 -18.64
C ILE A 246 12.37 9.34 -19.98
N LEU A 247 13.12 8.73 -20.90
CA LEU A 247 13.30 9.28 -22.24
C LEU A 247 12.03 9.07 -23.07
N LYS A 248 11.84 9.92 -24.07
CA LYS A 248 10.82 9.74 -25.11
C LYS A 248 10.87 8.31 -25.67
N ASP A 249 9.69 7.76 -25.97
CA ASP A 249 9.49 6.42 -26.52
C ASP A 249 9.94 5.26 -25.61
N THR A 250 10.27 5.55 -24.36
CA THR A 250 10.51 4.55 -23.31
C THR A 250 9.19 4.12 -22.68
N GLU A 251 9.08 2.83 -22.36
CA GLU A 251 7.91 2.27 -21.69
C GLU A 251 7.82 2.76 -20.23
N ILE A 252 6.62 3.13 -19.80
CA ILE A 252 6.29 3.51 -18.44
C ILE A 252 5.90 2.24 -17.68
N LEU A 253 6.72 1.90 -16.69
CA LEU A 253 6.65 0.65 -15.95
C LEU A 253 6.41 0.93 -14.47
N ILE A 254 5.43 0.23 -13.91
CA ILE A 254 5.05 0.30 -12.49
C ILE A 254 5.32 -1.05 -11.80
N SER A 255 5.27 -1.10 -10.47
CA SER A 255 5.31 -2.36 -9.75
C SER A 255 3.90 -2.85 -9.43
N TYR A 256 3.61 -4.12 -9.73
CA TYR A 256 2.33 -4.77 -9.39
C TYR A 256 2.36 -5.44 -8.02
N VAL A 257 3.58 -5.73 -7.55
CA VAL A 257 3.87 -6.39 -6.27
C VAL A 257 4.80 -5.51 -5.46
N ASP A 258 5.04 -5.84 -4.18
CA ASP A 258 6.07 -5.17 -3.42
C ASP A 258 7.46 -5.49 -4.01
N ALA A 259 8.07 -4.50 -4.65
CA ALA A 259 9.37 -4.64 -5.30
C ALA A 259 10.50 -4.91 -4.31
N THR A 260 10.30 -4.70 -3.01
CA THR A 260 11.29 -4.91 -1.94
C THR A 260 11.34 -6.36 -1.44
N ASN A 261 10.37 -7.18 -1.83
CA ASN A 261 10.39 -8.62 -1.55
C ASN A 261 11.50 -9.31 -2.35
N PRO A 262 12.06 -10.44 -1.88
CA PRO A 262 13.02 -11.22 -2.65
C PRO A 262 12.45 -11.79 -3.95
N ARG A 263 13.33 -12.10 -4.91
CA ARG A 263 12.99 -12.52 -6.27
C ARG A 263 12.01 -13.68 -6.33
N SER A 264 12.24 -14.71 -5.52
CA SER A 264 11.37 -15.90 -5.43
C SER A 264 9.95 -15.49 -5.07
N ARG A 265 9.78 -14.63 -4.07
CA ARG A 265 8.47 -14.13 -3.62
C ARG A 265 7.80 -13.23 -4.64
N ARG A 266 8.55 -12.32 -5.28
CA ARG A 266 8.02 -11.48 -6.38
C ARG A 266 7.49 -12.35 -7.51
N HIS A 267 8.23 -13.39 -7.92
CA HIS A 267 7.80 -14.31 -8.97
C HIS A 267 6.60 -15.17 -8.57
N GLU A 268 6.57 -15.66 -7.33
CA GLU A 268 5.42 -16.40 -6.80
C GLU A 268 4.15 -15.56 -6.87
N GLU A 269 4.19 -14.33 -6.36
CA GLU A 269 3.05 -13.41 -6.34
C GLU A 269 2.61 -13.01 -7.76
N LEU A 270 3.56 -12.70 -8.66
CA LEU A 270 3.24 -12.37 -10.05
C LEU A 270 2.62 -13.54 -10.81
N LYS A 271 3.12 -14.76 -10.59
CA LYS A 271 2.60 -15.96 -11.23
C LYS A 271 1.21 -16.31 -10.71
N GLU A 272 0.98 -16.20 -9.41
CA GLU A 272 -0.32 -16.48 -8.77
C GLU A 272 -1.38 -15.44 -9.16
N ARG A 273 -1.04 -14.15 -9.14
CA ARG A 273 -1.99 -13.06 -9.35
C ARG A 273 -2.17 -12.68 -10.82
N TYR A 274 -1.10 -12.67 -11.59
CA TYR A 274 -1.06 -12.13 -12.96
C TYR A 274 -0.67 -13.15 -14.04
N TYR A 275 -0.36 -14.39 -13.66
CA TYR A 275 -0.07 -15.49 -14.60
C TYR A 275 1.10 -15.24 -15.55
N PHE A 276 2.13 -14.52 -15.10
CA PHE A 276 3.38 -14.36 -15.85
C PHE A 276 4.61 -14.41 -14.92
N THR A 277 5.78 -14.62 -15.51
CA THR A 277 7.08 -14.55 -14.83
C THR A 277 7.82 -13.30 -15.30
N CYS A 278 8.25 -12.46 -14.37
CA CYS A 278 8.98 -11.24 -14.72
C CYS A 278 10.41 -11.55 -15.19
N THR A 279 10.84 -10.85 -16.23
CA THR A 279 12.20 -10.96 -16.81
C THR A 279 12.93 -9.62 -16.83
N CYS A 280 12.46 -8.63 -16.04
CA CYS A 280 13.13 -7.33 -15.93
C CYS A 280 14.56 -7.46 -15.41
N GLU A 281 15.36 -6.39 -15.52
CA GLU A 281 16.75 -6.35 -15.07
C GLU A 281 16.92 -6.83 -13.61
N LYS A 282 15.96 -6.51 -12.74
CA LYS A 282 15.97 -6.91 -11.32
C LYS A 282 15.68 -8.40 -11.09
N CYS A 283 15.06 -9.06 -12.06
CA CYS A 283 14.77 -10.48 -12.03
C CYS A 283 15.75 -11.30 -12.89
N ALA A 284 16.66 -10.64 -13.62
CA ALA A 284 17.73 -11.29 -14.35
C ALA A 284 18.68 -12.02 -13.37
N ALA A 285 19.42 -13.02 -13.86
CA ALA A 285 20.21 -13.92 -13.02
C ALA A 285 21.42 -13.26 -12.32
N SER A 286 21.77 -12.02 -12.68
CA SER A 286 22.89 -11.26 -12.12
C SER A 286 22.70 -9.77 -12.43
N PRO A 287 22.92 -8.84 -11.48
CA PRO A 287 23.40 -9.04 -10.10
C PRO A 287 22.27 -9.32 -9.08
N SER A 288 22.63 -9.94 -7.96
CA SER A 288 21.77 -9.98 -6.77
C SER A 288 21.52 -8.56 -6.27
N HIS A 289 20.28 -8.24 -5.94
CA HIS A 289 19.92 -6.95 -5.35
C HIS A 289 20.00 -7.02 -3.82
N PRO A 290 20.18 -5.89 -3.10
CA PRO A 290 20.35 -5.91 -1.65
C PRO A 290 19.27 -6.69 -0.88
N GLU A 291 18.02 -6.65 -1.33
CA GLU A 291 16.90 -7.42 -0.78
C GLU A 291 16.99 -8.93 -1.02
N ASP A 292 17.72 -9.37 -2.04
CA ASP A 292 17.93 -10.78 -2.37
C ASP A 292 19.13 -11.38 -1.61
N GLU A 293 19.98 -10.54 -1.01
CA GLU A 293 21.23 -10.96 -0.36
C GLU A 293 21.08 -11.23 1.15
N LEU A 294 21.71 -12.33 1.59
CA LEU A 294 22.01 -12.58 2.99
C LEU A 294 23.43 -12.09 3.32
N ARG A 295 23.66 -11.69 4.57
CA ARG A 295 24.99 -11.29 5.02
C ARG A 295 25.95 -12.49 4.98
N PRO A 296 27.18 -12.31 4.47
CA PRO A 296 28.18 -13.36 4.51
C PRO A 296 28.54 -13.68 5.96
N LEU A 297 28.62 -14.99 6.28
CA LEU A 297 28.83 -15.48 7.64
C LEU A 297 30.19 -16.14 7.83
N ASN A 298 30.87 -15.79 8.92
CA ASN A 298 32.01 -16.55 9.44
C ASN A 298 31.55 -17.85 10.14
N ALA A 299 32.50 -18.74 10.48
CA ALA A 299 32.19 -20.05 11.06
C ALA A 299 31.40 -19.96 12.38
N VAL A 300 31.68 -18.97 13.22
CA VAL A 300 30.97 -18.76 14.50
C VAL A 300 29.53 -18.33 14.24
N GLN A 301 29.33 -17.40 13.32
CA GLN A 301 27.99 -16.93 12.94
C GLN A 301 27.16 -18.03 12.27
N LYS A 302 27.78 -18.89 11.45
CA LYS A 302 27.09 -20.07 10.87
C LYS A 302 26.56 -20.99 11.97
N ARG A 303 27.37 -21.33 12.97
CA ARG A 303 26.95 -22.15 14.13
C ARG A 303 25.82 -21.49 14.92
N LYS A 304 25.94 -20.18 15.18
CA LYS A 304 24.86 -19.41 15.84
C LYS A 304 23.57 -19.45 15.04
N THR A 305 23.65 -19.31 13.72
CA THR A 305 22.48 -19.36 12.83
C THR A 305 21.80 -20.73 12.88
N GLN A 306 22.58 -21.82 12.84
CA GLN A 306 22.07 -23.18 12.96
C GLN A 306 21.40 -23.43 14.32
N ALA A 307 21.97 -22.91 15.41
CA ALA A 307 21.37 -23.02 16.74
C ALA A 307 20.02 -22.28 16.85
N VAL A 308 19.93 -21.08 16.26
CA VAL A 308 18.67 -20.32 16.17
C VAL A 308 17.65 -21.10 15.35
N LEU A 309 18.00 -21.58 14.16
CA LEU A 309 17.10 -22.36 13.31
C LEU A 309 16.58 -23.61 14.03
N ALA A 310 17.43 -24.32 14.77
CA ALA A 310 17.02 -25.47 15.57
C ALA A 310 16.00 -25.10 16.66
N LYS A 311 16.15 -23.92 17.29
CA LYS A 311 15.17 -23.40 18.26
C LYS A 311 13.83 -23.10 17.58
N ILE A 312 13.84 -22.43 16.43
CA ILE A 312 12.63 -22.09 15.67
C ILE A 312 11.90 -23.36 15.24
N LEU A 313 12.62 -24.37 14.76
CA LEU A 313 12.07 -25.67 14.37
C LEU A 313 11.45 -26.42 15.55
N LYS A 314 12.05 -26.31 16.75
CA LYS A 314 11.47 -26.91 17.96
C LYS A 314 10.15 -26.25 18.35
N GLU A 315 10.03 -24.94 18.17
CA GLU A 315 8.80 -24.18 18.42
C GLU A 315 7.76 -24.37 17.31
N ASN A 316 8.19 -24.74 16.09
CA ASN A 316 7.35 -24.89 14.91
C ASN A 316 7.65 -26.21 14.19
N PRO A 317 7.27 -27.36 14.79
CA PRO A 317 7.64 -28.68 14.27
C PRO A 317 7.10 -28.93 12.85
N ASP A 318 6.03 -28.26 12.45
CA ASP A 318 5.44 -28.37 11.11
C ASP A 318 6.38 -27.85 10.00
N LEU A 319 7.39 -27.04 10.34
CA LEU A 319 8.41 -26.57 9.39
C LEU A 319 9.52 -27.61 9.15
N ALA A 320 9.63 -28.64 10.00
CA ALA A 320 10.72 -29.61 9.93
C ALA A 320 10.77 -30.44 8.64
N PRO A 321 9.64 -30.89 8.03
CA PRO A 321 9.65 -31.61 6.77
C PRO A 321 10.24 -30.80 5.61
N ASP A 322 9.92 -29.51 5.54
CA ASP A 322 10.40 -28.60 4.50
C ASP A 322 11.89 -28.28 4.70
N ILE A 323 12.32 -27.99 5.93
CA ILE A 323 13.73 -27.67 6.20
C ILE A 323 14.64 -28.91 6.09
N SER A 324 14.16 -30.11 6.45
CA SER A 324 14.95 -31.35 6.34
C SER A 324 15.21 -31.79 4.89
N GLN A 325 14.37 -31.36 3.93
CA GLN A 325 14.58 -31.55 2.49
C GLN A 325 15.59 -30.55 1.89
N HIS A 326 16.04 -29.58 2.69
CA HIS A 326 16.82 -28.42 2.27
C HIS A 326 18.15 -28.33 3.06
N PRO A 327 19.24 -28.97 2.57
CA PRO A 327 20.46 -29.20 3.36
C PRO A 327 21.35 -27.96 3.56
N SER A 328 21.07 -26.84 2.87
CA SER A 328 21.87 -25.62 2.96
C SER A 328 21.25 -24.58 3.90
N LEU A 329 22.09 -23.72 4.48
CA LEU A 329 21.62 -22.64 5.35
C LEU A 329 20.69 -21.67 4.62
N ASP A 330 20.97 -21.39 3.35
CA ASP A 330 20.20 -20.43 2.54
C ASP A 330 18.78 -20.95 2.30
N THR A 331 18.64 -22.23 1.94
CA THR A 331 17.33 -22.86 1.73
C THR A 331 16.50 -22.94 3.03
N ALA A 332 17.12 -23.11 4.20
CA ALA A 332 16.42 -23.07 5.48
C ALA A 332 15.89 -21.66 5.82
N LEU A 333 16.64 -20.61 5.43
CA LEU A 333 16.25 -19.22 5.63
C LEU A 333 15.12 -18.80 4.68
N GLU A 334 15.05 -19.33 3.47
CA GLU A 334 13.91 -19.14 2.55
C GLU A 334 12.60 -19.73 3.11
N VAL A 335 12.66 -20.93 3.70
CA VAL A 335 11.49 -21.53 4.38
C VAL A 335 11.01 -20.67 5.54
N LEU A 336 11.96 -20.14 6.33
CA LEU A 336 11.66 -19.24 7.43
C LEU A 336 11.04 -17.93 6.95
N GLU A 337 11.57 -17.36 5.86
CA GLU A 337 11.02 -16.17 5.20
C GLU A 337 9.54 -16.39 4.84
N LYS A 338 9.25 -17.49 4.15
CA LYS A 338 7.89 -17.86 3.73
C LYS A 338 6.96 -18.00 4.94
N HIS A 339 7.38 -18.72 5.98
CA HIS A 339 6.60 -18.90 7.20
C HIS A 339 6.19 -17.57 7.83
N TYR A 340 7.14 -16.65 7.99
CA TYR A 340 6.85 -15.33 8.58
C TYR A 340 6.00 -14.44 7.69
N PHE A 341 6.11 -14.54 6.37
CA PHE A 341 5.17 -13.87 5.46
C PHE A 341 3.74 -14.43 5.56
N ASP A 342 3.59 -15.73 5.72
CA ASP A 342 2.28 -16.37 5.89
C ASP A 342 1.65 -15.95 7.23
N GLU A 343 2.44 -15.90 8.31
CA GLU A 343 1.99 -15.34 9.59
C GLU A 343 1.64 -13.86 9.49
N LEU A 344 2.46 -13.04 8.83
CA LEU A 344 2.18 -11.63 8.59
C LEU A 344 0.85 -11.44 7.86
N THR A 345 0.59 -12.30 6.87
CA THR A 345 -0.67 -12.31 6.12
C THR A 345 -1.84 -12.65 7.05
N ARG A 346 -1.69 -13.63 7.94
CA ARG A 346 -2.72 -13.96 8.95
C ARG A 346 -2.96 -12.81 9.93
N ILE A 347 -1.90 -12.14 10.40
CA ILE A 347 -1.99 -10.97 11.29
C ILE A 347 -2.78 -9.85 10.62
N ARG A 348 -2.46 -9.52 9.36
CA ARG A 348 -3.18 -8.50 8.58
C ARG A 348 -4.66 -8.82 8.41
N VAL A 349 -4.99 -10.09 8.17
CA VAL A 349 -6.38 -10.55 8.07
C VAL A 349 -7.09 -10.49 9.42
N ALA A 350 -6.43 -10.86 10.51
CA ALA A 350 -6.99 -10.81 11.86
C ALA A 350 -7.16 -9.37 12.40
N ASN A 351 -6.31 -8.44 11.94
CA ASN A 351 -6.38 -7.01 12.25
C ASN A 351 -7.44 -6.24 11.45
N ILE A 352 -8.23 -6.91 10.60
CA ILE A 352 -9.41 -6.29 9.99
C ILE A 352 -10.33 -5.80 11.13
N PRO A 353 -10.87 -4.56 11.08
CA PRO A 353 -11.59 -3.89 12.18
C PRO A 353 -12.74 -4.67 12.86
N TYR A 354 -13.14 -5.82 12.31
CA TYR A 354 -14.24 -6.67 12.80
C TYR A 354 -13.79 -8.00 13.43
N LEU A 355 -12.50 -8.37 13.35
CA LEU A 355 -11.96 -9.64 13.88
C LEU A 355 -10.98 -9.46 15.05
N GLN A 356 -10.76 -8.21 15.47
CA GLN A 356 -9.63 -7.76 16.32
C GLN A 356 -9.18 -8.80 17.36
N ILE A 357 -8.04 -9.43 17.07
CA ILE A 357 -7.12 -9.80 18.13
C ILE A 357 -6.73 -8.50 18.84
N ASN A 358 -6.67 -8.50 20.17
CA ASN A 358 -6.26 -7.34 20.95
C ASN A 358 -4.91 -6.81 20.41
N ALA A 359 -4.86 -5.56 19.95
CA ALA A 359 -3.67 -4.96 19.32
C ALA A 359 -2.40 -5.10 20.19
N ASN A 360 -2.54 -5.17 21.52
CA ASN A 360 -1.42 -5.47 22.41
C ASN A 360 -0.86 -6.89 22.21
N ILE A 361 -1.73 -7.90 22.10
CA ILE A 361 -1.33 -9.28 21.81
C ILE A 361 -0.63 -9.34 20.45
N THR A 362 -1.20 -8.67 19.44
CA THR A 362 -0.60 -8.59 18.11
C THR A 362 0.80 -7.98 18.16
N CYS A 363 1.02 -6.92 18.94
CA CYS A 363 2.35 -6.35 19.11
C CYS A 363 3.33 -7.37 19.71
N THR A 364 2.95 -8.07 20.79
CA THR A 364 3.81 -9.09 21.42
C THR A 364 4.20 -10.18 20.43
N ILE A 365 3.25 -10.67 19.63
CA ILE A 365 3.52 -11.65 18.57
C ILE A 365 4.55 -11.09 17.59
N ILE A 366 4.35 -9.87 17.06
CA ILE A 366 5.26 -9.28 16.07
C ILE A 366 6.64 -8.98 16.67
N GLU A 367 6.72 -8.49 17.91
CA GLU A 367 7.96 -8.26 18.66
C GLU A 367 8.76 -9.58 18.76
N ASP A 368 8.11 -10.69 19.13
CA ASP A 368 8.74 -12.02 19.16
C ASP A 368 9.30 -12.42 17.79
N ARG A 369 8.54 -12.20 16.71
CA ARG A 369 8.99 -12.50 15.33
C ARG A 369 10.19 -11.66 14.92
N ILE A 370 10.16 -10.36 15.21
CA ILE A 370 11.29 -9.46 14.96
C ILE A 370 12.53 -9.94 15.71
N ARG A 371 12.40 -10.37 16.97
CA ARG A 371 13.52 -10.91 17.76
C ARG A 371 14.08 -12.19 17.14
N MET A 372 13.21 -13.11 16.74
CA MET A 372 13.65 -14.36 16.09
C MET A 372 14.42 -14.08 14.80
N VAL A 373 13.88 -13.27 13.90
CA VAL A 373 14.56 -12.89 12.64
C VAL A 373 15.87 -12.16 12.92
N SER A 374 15.87 -11.19 13.84
CA SER A 374 17.07 -10.39 14.18
C SER A 374 18.16 -11.18 14.89
N SER A 375 17.81 -12.32 15.49
CA SER A 375 18.77 -13.24 16.11
C SER A 375 19.59 -14.05 15.09
N VAL A 376 19.11 -14.14 13.84
CA VAL A 376 19.80 -14.77 12.70
C VAL A 376 20.89 -13.81 12.18
N PRO A 377 22.19 -14.08 12.40
CA PRO A 377 23.28 -13.19 11.98
C PRO A 377 23.29 -12.87 10.48
N ALA A 378 22.81 -13.80 9.66
CA ALA A 378 22.74 -13.68 8.20
C ALA A 378 21.70 -12.64 7.75
N TRP A 379 20.69 -12.32 8.56
CA TRP A 379 19.57 -11.50 8.14
C TRP A 379 19.89 -10.01 8.22
N PRO A 380 19.91 -9.26 7.10
CA PRO A 380 20.11 -7.83 7.15
C PRO A 380 18.82 -7.07 7.48
N GLN A 381 18.96 -5.85 8.01
CA GLN A 381 17.83 -5.05 8.51
C GLN A 381 16.87 -4.58 7.42
N HIS A 382 17.33 -4.52 6.17
CA HIS A 382 16.52 -4.16 5.00
C HIS A 382 15.86 -5.37 4.33
N ARG A 383 16.22 -6.61 4.68
CA ARG A 383 15.64 -7.80 4.03
C ARG A 383 14.30 -8.16 4.68
N GLN A 384 13.29 -8.35 3.83
CA GLN A 384 11.99 -8.86 4.24
C GLN A 384 12.09 -10.21 4.96
N PRO A 385 11.21 -10.53 5.92
CA PRO A 385 10.02 -9.80 6.30
C PRO A 385 10.25 -8.73 7.38
N LEU A 386 11.52 -8.45 7.76
CA LEU A 386 11.81 -7.59 8.90
C LEU A 386 11.25 -6.16 8.74
N PRO A 387 11.43 -5.44 7.61
CA PRO A 387 10.75 -4.18 7.37
C PRO A 387 9.22 -4.27 7.42
N ALA A 388 8.62 -5.34 6.90
CA ALA A 388 7.17 -5.52 6.92
C ALA A 388 6.63 -5.82 8.33
N LEU A 389 7.35 -6.59 9.15
CA LEU A 389 7.03 -6.82 10.56
C LEU A 389 7.09 -5.51 11.35
N ARG A 390 8.14 -4.69 11.15
CA ARG A 390 8.23 -3.35 11.76
C ARG A 390 7.09 -2.44 11.32
N HIS A 391 6.69 -2.54 10.05
CA HIS A 391 5.55 -1.80 9.52
C HIS A 391 4.27 -2.14 10.30
N GLU A 392 3.95 -3.43 10.45
CA GLU A 392 2.77 -3.82 11.23
C GLU A 392 2.92 -3.48 12.72
N LEU A 393 4.11 -3.60 13.29
CA LEU A 393 4.35 -3.29 14.70
C LEU A 393 4.09 -1.82 15.00
N TYR A 394 4.60 -0.87 14.20
CA TYR A 394 4.33 0.55 14.46
C TYR A 394 2.85 0.90 14.35
N LEU A 395 2.12 0.29 13.40
CA LEU A 395 0.67 0.50 13.25
C LEU A 395 -0.07 0.07 14.52
N ASN A 396 0.28 -1.10 15.07
CA ASN A 396 -0.34 -1.60 16.29
C ASN A 396 0.10 -0.81 17.55
N HIS A 397 1.33 -0.31 17.60
CA HIS A 397 1.77 0.64 18.63
C HIS A 397 0.96 1.94 18.60
N VAL A 398 0.71 2.50 17.41
CA VAL A 398 -0.17 3.66 17.22
C VAL A 398 -1.57 3.38 17.75
N CYS A 399 -2.16 2.23 17.39
CA CYS A 399 -3.49 1.84 17.88
C CYS A 399 -3.57 1.65 19.40
N THR A 400 -2.44 1.37 20.07
CA THR A 400 -2.35 1.14 21.52
C THR A 400 -1.82 2.34 22.29
N GLY A 401 -1.60 3.48 21.63
CA GLY A 401 -1.08 4.69 22.26
C GLY A 401 0.41 4.65 22.62
N ARG A 402 1.16 3.65 22.14
CA ARG A 402 2.60 3.48 22.37
C ARG A 402 3.42 4.27 21.34
N TRP A 403 3.26 5.59 21.35
CA TRP A 403 3.84 6.49 20.33
C TRP A 403 5.36 6.45 20.25
N ALA A 404 6.03 6.34 21.38
CA ALA A 404 7.49 6.21 21.48
C ALA A 404 7.96 4.93 20.76
N ASP A 405 7.38 3.78 21.10
CA ASP A 405 7.73 2.51 20.44
C ASP A 405 7.44 2.55 18.94
N ALA A 406 6.32 3.15 18.52
CA ALA A 406 6.01 3.37 17.11
C ALA A 406 7.08 4.22 16.41
N PHE A 407 7.49 5.32 17.04
CA PHE A 407 8.52 6.22 16.50
C PHE A 407 9.86 5.49 16.33
N LEU A 408 10.25 4.66 17.29
CA LEU A 408 11.47 3.86 17.22
C LEU A 408 11.46 2.90 16.02
N GLN A 409 10.36 2.19 15.78
CA GLN A 409 10.23 1.32 14.60
C GLN A 409 10.32 2.11 13.29
N VAL A 410 9.74 3.30 13.25
CA VAL A 410 9.80 4.21 12.09
C VAL A 410 11.22 4.71 11.85
N VAL A 411 11.97 5.10 12.89
CA VAL A 411 13.39 5.51 12.81
C VAL A 411 14.24 4.37 12.27
N LEU A 412 14.05 3.14 12.76
CA LEU A 412 14.81 1.97 12.30
C LEU A 412 14.56 1.70 10.82
N MET A 413 13.30 1.71 10.37
CA MET A 413 12.99 1.53 8.95
C MET A 413 13.56 2.66 8.08
N HIS A 414 13.38 3.91 8.50
CA HIS A 414 13.90 5.08 7.79
C HIS A 414 15.43 5.05 7.64
N THR A 415 16.14 4.61 8.67
CA THR A 415 17.61 4.68 8.72
C THR A 415 18.26 3.44 8.12
N LEU A 416 17.72 2.26 8.38
CA LEU A 416 18.37 0.98 8.08
C LEU A 416 17.82 0.26 6.85
N SER A 417 16.60 0.58 6.41
CA SER A 417 15.91 -0.16 5.36
C SER A 417 15.58 0.71 4.15
N ASP A 418 14.91 1.84 4.36
CA ASP A 418 14.29 2.63 3.30
C ASP A 418 15.29 3.19 2.25
N PRO A 419 16.51 3.67 2.59
CA PRO A 419 17.47 4.14 1.59
C PRO A 419 18.00 3.03 0.69
N ILE A 420 17.98 1.78 1.16
CA ILE A 420 18.41 0.59 0.40
C ILE A 420 17.27 0.11 -0.49
N LEU A 421 16.07 -0.01 0.08
CA LEU A 421 14.88 -0.54 -0.61
C LEU A 421 14.25 0.47 -1.58
N TYR A 422 14.39 1.77 -1.30
CA TYR A 422 13.87 2.87 -2.09
C TYR A 422 14.97 3.90 -2.37
N PRO A 423 15.87 3.64 -3.34
CA PRO A 423 17.04 4.48 -3.57
C PRO A 423 16.70 5.94 -3.91
N ALA A 424 15.61 6.19 -4.62
CA ALA A 424 15.13 7.53 -4.94
C ALA A 424 14.70 8.28 -3.66
N PRO A 425 15.35 9.41 -3.29
CA PRO A 425 15.01 10.13 -2.04
C PRO A 425 13.56 10.61 -1.98
N HIS A 426 13.00 10.96 -3.14
CA HIS A 426 11.63 11.42 -3.29
C HIS A 426 10.62 10.27 -3.44
N HIS A 427 11.01 9.00 -3.27
CA HIS A 427 10.09 7.87 -3.36
C HIS A 427 8.92 8.04 -2.37
N PRO A 428 7.65 7.81 -2.77
CA PRO A 428 6.49 8.07 -1.90
C PRO A 428 6.54 7.38 -0.55
N VAL A 429 7.05 6.15 -0.48
CA VAL A 429 7.23 5.43 0.80
C VAL A 429 8.20 6.17 1.73
N ARG A 430 9.28 6.77 1.21
CA ARG A 430 10.24 7.55 2.00
C ARG A 430 9.64 8.88 2.48
N ALA A 431 8.93 9.57 1.60
CA ALA A 431 8.24 10.80 1.95
C ALA A 431 7.19 10.57 3.05
N VAL A 432 6.38 9.52 2.92
CA VAL A 432 5.41 9.14 3.95
C VAL A 432 6.10 8.67 5.23
N ARG A 433 7.23 7.95 5.16
CA ARG A 433 8.01 7.57 6.34
C ARG A 433 8.46 8.80 7.14
N LEU A 434 9.01 9.81 6.47
CA LEU A 434 9.43 11.06 7.09
C LEU A 434 8.25 11.81 7.71
N TRP A 435 7.13 11.90 6.99
CA TRP A 435 5.89 12.49 7.52
C TRP A 435 5.39 11.77 8.78
N THR A 436 5.35 10.44 8.76
CA THR A 436 4.95 9.62 9.91
C THR A 436 5.89 9.82 11.09
N ALA A 437 7.22 9.82 10.85
CA ALA A 437 8.22 10.07 11.88
C ALA A 437 8.04 11.45 12.52
N ALA A 438 7.87 12.49 11.70
CA ALA A 438 7.61 13.85 12.16
C ALA A 438 6.34 13.91 13.00
N LYS A 439 5.22 13.37 12.52
CA LYS A 439 3.93 13.39 13.24
C LYS A 439 3.99 12.62 14.56
N LEU A 440 4.67 11.48 14.62
CA LEU A 440 4.90 10.74 15.87
C LEU A 440 5.78 11.53 16.84
N GLY A 441 6.84 12.18 16.34
CA GLY A 441 7.68 13.05 17.14
C GLY A 441 6.92 14.22 17.77
N LEU A 442 5.98 14.82 17.02
CA LEU A 442 5.06 15.84 17.56
C LEU A 442 4.18 15.28 18.67
N LEU A 443 3.57 14.10 18.47
CA LEU A 443 2.75 13.46 19.50
C LEU A 443 3.54 13.15 20.77
N ILE A 444 4.78 12.67 20.63
CA ILE A 444 5.67 12.41 21.78
C ILE A 444 5.93 13.70 22.55
N ALA A 445 6.18 14.81 21.85
CA ALA A 445 6.40 16.11 22.47
C ALA A 445 5.14 16.67 23.17
N GLU A 446 3.95 16.37 22.65
CA GLU A 446 2.67 16.77 23.25
C GLU A 446 2.30 15.93 24.50
N HIS A 447 2.75 14.67 24.57
CA HIS A 447 2.33 13.72 25.61
C HIS A 447 3.41 13.38 26.66
N GLY A 448 4.60 13.99 26.63
CA GLY A 448 5.62 13.80 27.68
C GLY A 448 6.95 14.56 27.49
N ALA A 449 7.73 14.69 28.55
CA ALA A 449 9.00 15.45 28.56
C ALA A 449 10.20 14.64 27.98
N PRO A 450 11.23 15.28 27.38
CA PRO A 450 12.38 14.61 26.74
C PRO A 450 13.15 13.59 27.60
N GLU A 451 13.14 13.76 28.93
CA GLU A 451 13.79 12.86 29.90
C GLU A 451 13.08 11.49 30.02
N THR A 452 11.88 11.34 29.46
CA THR A 452 11.04 10.14 29.61
C THR A 452 11.23 9.09 28.52
N TRP A 453 11.86 9.43 27.38
CA TRP A 453 11.94 8.54 26.22
C TRP A 453 13.40 8.24 25.85
N TRP A 454 13.99 7.31 26.60
CA TRP A 454 15.36 6.79 26.40
C TRP A 454 16.51 7.80 26.61
N GLY A 455 16.23 8.97 27.21
CA GLY A 455 17.23 10.01 27.46
C GLY A 455 17.73 10.69 26.17
N VAL A 456 16.93 10.69 25.10
CA VAL A 456 17.24 11.35 23.82
C VAL A 456 16.25 12.49 23.60
N ASN A 457 16.75 13.69 23.32
CA ASN A 457 15.89 14.79 22.88
C ASN A 457 15.43 14.53 21.43
N VAL A 458 14.17 14.13 21.27
CA VAL A 458 13.56 13.83 19.97
C VAL A 458 13.14 15.07 19.18
N GLY A 459 13.14 16.26 19.78
CA GLY A 459 12.73 17.51 19.14
C GLY A 459 13.54 17.87 17.89
N PRO A 460 14.88 17.93 17.97
CA PRO A 460 15.74 18.20 16.81
C PRO A 460 15.56 17.16 15.69
N VAL A 461 15.41 15.88 16.03
CA VAL A 461 15.17 14.80 15.06
C VAL A 461 13.81 14.97 14.36
N THR A 462 12.77 15.28 15.14
CA THR A 462 11.42 15.55 14.63
C THR A 462 11.42 16.70 13.63
N LEU A 463 12.07 17.82 13.98
CA LEU A 463 12.20 18.97 13.09
C LEU A 463 12.98 18.63 11.82
N ALA A 464 14.07 17.84 11.94
CA ALA A 464 14.86 17.41 10.80
C ALA A 464 14.06 16.56 9.82
N TYR A 465 13.32 15.56 10.31
CA TYR A 465 12.45 14.73 9.45
C TYR A 465 11.36 15.54 8.76
N PHE A 466 10.73 16.47 9.48
CA PHE A 466 9.69 17.29 8.88
C PHE A 466 10.27 18.26 7.84
N SER A 467 11.41 18.88 8.11
CA SER A 467 12.13 19.71 7.14
C SER A 467 12.53 18.94 5.89
N GLU A 468 13.07 17.72 6.04
CA GLU A 468 13.41 16.86 4.89
C GLU A 468 12.17 16.51 4.07
N PHE A 469 11.08 16.12 4.74
CA PHE A 469 9.79 15.85 4.09
C PHE A 469 9.29 17.02 3.25
N ILE A 470 9.30 18.24 3.80
CA ILE A 470 8.90 19.47 3.09
C ILE A 470 9.78 19.72 1.87
N GLY A 471 11.06 19.37 1.94
CA GLY A 471 12.00 19.46 0.82
C GLY A 471 11.70 18.50 -0.33
N ILE A 472 11.04 17.36 -0.07
CA ILE A 472 10.85 16.30 -1.07
C ILE A 472 9.40 16.06 -1.50
N VAL A 473 8.40 16.46 -0.70
CA VAL A 473 6.98 16.13 -0.95
C VAL A 473 6.47 16.66 -2.29
N GLY A 474 6.95 17.82 -2.75
CA GLY A 474 6.60 18.36 -4.07
C GLY A 474 7.09 17.50 -5.23
N LYS A 475 8.27 16.88 -5.12
CA LYS A 475 8.76 15.90 -6.11
C LYS A 475 8.00 14.58 -5.98
N SER A 476 7.77 14.13 -4.75
CA SER A 476 7.13 12.85 -4.42
C SER A 476 5.66 12.79 -4.85
N HIS A 477 4.82 13.71 -4.38
CA HIS A 477 3.37 13.72 -4.56
C HIS A 477 2.88 14.79 -5.53
N GLY A 478 3.75 15.73 -5.91
CA GLY A 478 3.44 16.82 -6.85
C GLY A 478 3.37 18.18 -6.19
N VAL A 479 3.95 19.17 -6.87
CA VAL A 479 3.89 20.57 -6.48
C VAL A 479 2.43 21.05 -6.51
N GLY A 480 1.96 21.64 -5.41
CA GLY A 480 0.60 22.10 -5.21
C GLY A 480 -0.42 20.99 -4.96
N SER A 481 0.01 19.73 -4.79
CA SER A 481 -0.86 18.62 -4.39
C SER A 481 -1.53 18.89 -3.03
N LYS A 482 -2.65 18.23 -2.76
CA LYS A 482 -3.33 18.39 -1.46
C LYS A 482 -2.43 18.00 -0.28
N PHE A 483 -1.61 16.97 -0.45
CA PHE A 483 -0.72 16.49 0.59
C PHE A 483 0.41 17.48 0.89
N GLU A 484 1.04 18.05 -0.13
CA GLU A 484 2.04 19.09 0.07
C GLU A 484 1.45 20.34 0.75
N LYS A 485 0.25 20.78 0.34
CA LYS A 485 -0.39 21.95 0.96
C LYS A 485 -0.65 21.72 2.45
N MET A 486 -1.29 20.60 2.78
CA MET A 486 -1.55 20.19 4.16
C MET A 486 -0.24 20.07 4.98
N ALA A 487 0.80 19.52 4.36
CA ALA A 487 2.11 19.40 4.98
C ALA A 487 2.74 20.75 5.31
N ARG A 488 2.68 21.70 4.36
CA ARG A 488 3.23 23.04 4.51
C ARG A 488 2.49 23.86 5.55
N GLU A 489 1.16 23.79 5.57
CA GLU A 489 0.33 24.39 6.62
C GLU A 489 0.76 23.87 8.00
N LYS A 490 0.88 22.54 8.15
CA LYS A 490 1.33 21.96 9.43
C LYS A 490 2.78 22.31 9.79
N TRP A 491 3.66 22.46 8.79
CA TRP A 491 5.04 22.88 9.03
C TRP A 491 5.11 24.32 9.54
N GLU A 492 4.28 25.22 9.02
CA GLU A 492 4.16 26.59 9.53
C GLU A 492 3.71 26.58 11.00
N ASP A 493 2.67 25.82 11.34
CA ASP A 493 2.20 25.68 12.73
C ASP A 493 3.31 25.20 13.69
N VAL A 494 4.11 24.22 13.26
CA VAL A 494 5.21 23.68 14.07
C VAL A 494 6.36 24.67 14.20
N THR A 495 6.69 25.39 13.12
CA THR A 495 7.84 26.31 13.08
C THR A 495 7.66 27.49 14.03
N TYR A 496 6.43 27.94 14.22
CA TYR A 496 6.09 29.03 15.14
C TYR A 496 5.56 28.53 16.50
N GLY A 497 5.58 27.21 16.74
CA GLY A 497 5.04 26.57 17.92
C GLY A 497 6.06 26.30 19.05
N PRO A 498 5.61 25.74 20.18
CA PRO A 498 6.43 25.48 21.37
C PRO A 498 7.60 24.52 21.11
N LEU A 499 7.51 23.63 20.12
CA LEU A 499 8.56 22.67 19.79
C LEU A 499 9.85 23.36 19.31
N VAL A 500 9.74 24.48 18.61
CA VAL A 500 10.90 25.26 18.14
C VAL A 500 11.46 26.16 19.25
N ALA A 501 10.63 26.57 20.20
CA ALA A 501 11.02 27.35 21.38
C ALA A 501 11.82 26.48 22.39
N GLY A 502 13.04 26.08 22.00
CA GLY A 502 13.94 25.26 22.83
C GLY A 502 14.74 24.22 22.05
N ASN A 503 14.42 23.97 20.78
CA ASN A 503 15.15 23.03 19.92
C ASN A 503 15.80 23.75 18.75
N VAL A 504 17.07 23.45 18.48
CA VAL A 504 17.81 23.94 17.31
C VAL A 504 18.19 22.74 16.45
N MET A 505 17.90 22.80 15.14
CA MET A 505 18.35 21.80 14.17
C MET A 505 19.85 21.94 13.89
N VAL A 506 20.69 21.57 14.87
CA VAL A 506 22.14 21.48 14.68
C VAL A 506 22.46 20.09 14.14
N LYS A 507 23.07 20.02 12.95
CA LYS A 507 23.37 18.77 12.24
C LYS A 507 24.01 17.70 13.14
N GLY A 508 25.03 18.05 13.93
CA GLY A 508 25.68 17.11 14.85
C GLY A 508 24.76 16.56 15.94
N ILE A 509 23.86 17.37 16.49
CA ILE A 509 22.89 16.95 17.51
C ILE A 509 21.88 15.95 16.90
N VAL A 510 21.42 16.20 15.67
CA VAL A 510 20.48 15.32 14.97
C VAL A 510 21.14 13.96 14.68
N GLU A 511 22.36 13.97 14.14
CA GLU A 511 23.11 12.74 13.84
C GLU A 511 23.39 11.90 15.09
N ASP A 512 23.82 12.53 16.19
CA ASP A 512 24.05 11.84 17.46
C ASP A 512 22.77 11.26 18.07
N SER A 513 21.66 12.01 17.97
CA SER A 513 20.35 11.56 18.47
C SER A 513 19.81 10.39 17.65
N LEU A 514 19.91 10.44 16.32
CA LEU A 514 19.53 9.34 15.43
C LEU A 514 20.37 8.09 15.70
N ARG A 515 21.69 8.23 15.85
CA ARG A 515 22.57 7.11 16.20
C ARG A 515 22.13 6.43 17.49
N ARG A 516 21.88 7.21 18.55
CA ARG A 516 21.40 6.68 19.83
C ARG A 516 20.05 5.96 19.70
N LEU A 517 19.08 6.54 18.98
CA LEU A 517 17.77 5.92 18.76
C LEU A 517 17.91 4.58 18.03
N VAL A 518 18.77 4.50 17.00
CA VAL A 518 19.05 3.24 16.31
C VAL A 518 19.69 2.21 17.25
N GLU A 519 20.65 2.60 18.07
CA GLU A 519 21.28 1.73 19.07
C GLU A 519 20.26 1.18 20.08
N ILE A 520 19.37 2.04 20.58
CA ILE A 520 18.28 1.66 21.50
C ILE A 520 17.34 0.64 20.84
N GLY A 521 16.89 0.92 19.61
CA GLY A 521 15.99 0.03 18.87
C GLY A 521 16.59 -1.34 18.61
N LEU A 522 17.83 -1.38 18.14
CA LEU A 522 18.54 -2.65 17.89
C LEU A 522 18.89 -3.40 19.17
N ALA A 523 19.04 -2.72 20.31
CA ALA A 523 19.25 -3.34 21.60
C ALA A 523 17.97 -4.00 22.13
N ALA A 524 16.81 -3.34 21.97
CA ALA A 524 15.51 -3.90 22.36
C ALA A 524 15.20 -5.22 21.66
N GLU A 525 15.65 -5.39 20.41
CA GLU A 525 15.50 -6.64 19.64
C GLU A 525 16.35 -7.81 20.15
N LYS A 526 17.39 -7.51 20.93
CA LYS A 526 18.32 -8.49 21.48
C LYS A 526 18.07 -8.77 22.96
N ALA A 527 17.27 -7.93 23.62
CA ALA A 527 16.88 -8.17 25.00
C ALA A 527 15.97 -9.40 25.07
N GLU A 528 16.45 -10.45 25.75
CA GLU A 528 15.57 -11.53 26.19
C GLU A 528 14.59 -10.92 27.20
N ASN A 529 13.29 -11.18 27.03
CA ASN A 529 12.34 -10.85 28.09
C ASN A 529 12.81 -11.59 29.35
N ALA A 530 13.19 -10.84 30.39
CA ALA A 530 13.30 -11.40 31.73
C ALA A 530 11.87 -11.86 32.08
N ALA A 531 11.63 -13.16 31.93
CA ALA A 531 10.33 -13.77 32.20
C ALA A 531 10.00 -13.74 33.69
#